data_AF-A0A9X2IR16-F1
#
_entry.id   AF-A0A9X2IR16-F1
#
_cell.length_a   1.000
_cell.length_b   1.000
_cell.length_c   1.000
_cell.angle_alpha   90.00
_cell.angle_beta   90.00
_cell.angle_gamma   90.00
#
_symmetry.space_group_name_H-M   'P 1'
#
loop_
_entity.id
_entity.type
_entity.pdbx_description
1 polymer ?
#
loop_
_entity_poly.entity_id
_entity_poly.type
_entity_poly.pdbx_seq_one_letter_code
_entity_poly.pdbx_strand_id
1 'polypeptide(L)' 'MSFQPERMKKLLALDPFLASAYEEVRQHFHSEEEALHYLFLHYVKGEPIFQNAYNLLT' A
#
# COMPACT_ATOMS: atom_id res chain seq x y z
N MET A 1 -5.92 5.81 11.33
CA MET A 1 -4.88 5.81 10.29
C MET A 1 -5.54 6.07 8.96
N SER A 2 -5.20 7.18 8.31
CA SER A 2 -5.80 7.64 7.06
C SER A 2 -4.95 7.24 5.87
N PHE A 3 -5.56 7.03 4.71
CA PHE A 3 -4.83 6.78 3.48
C PHE A 3 -4.03 8.03 3.07
N GLN A 4 -2.75 7.81 2.75
CA GLN A 4 -1.82 8.79 2.22
C GLN A 4 -1.04 8.12 1.07
N PRO A 5 -1.23 8.56 -0.20
CA PRO A 5 -0.65 7.89 -1.36
C PRO A 5 0.88 7.90 -1.34
N GLU A 6 1.50 9.04 -1.00
CA GLU A 6 2.96 9.16 -0.92
C GLU A 6 3.58 8.22 0.11
N ARG A 7 2.90 8.03 1.25
CA ARG A 7 3.32 7.09 2.29
C ARG A 7 3.17 5.63 1.84
N MET A 8 2.12 5.33 1.08
CA MET A 8 1.93 4.02 0.49
C MET A 8 3.05 3.69 -0.51
N LYS A 9 3.42 4.64 -1.37
CA LYS A 9 4.56 4.49 -2.30
C LYS A 9 5.87 4.22 -1.57
N LYS A 10 6.13 4.91 -0.46
CA LYS A 10 7.30 4.63 0.40
C LYS A 10 7.26 3.21 0.97
N LEU A 11 6.09 2.73 1.39
CA LEU A 11 5.95 1.37 1.91
C LEU A 11 6.20 0.33 0.81
N LEU A 12 5.67 0.54 -0.39
CA LEU A 12 5.92 -0.31 -1.56
C LEU A 12 7.42 -0.38 -1.90
N ALA A 13 8.14 0.73 -1.78
CA ALA A 13 9.58 0.74 -2.04
C ALA A 13 10.40 -0.06 -1.02
N LEU A 14 9.85 -0.31 0.17
CA LEU A 14 10.54 -1.02 1.27
C LEU A 14 10.15 -2.50 1.35
N ASP A 15 8.93 -2.85 0.93
CA ASP A 15 8.39 -4.20 1.05
C ASP A 15 8.17 -4.84 -0.34
N PRO A 16 8.99 -5.81 -0.75
CA PRO A 16 8.88 -6.46 -2.05
C PRO A 16 7.56 -7.22 -2.26
N PHE A 17 6.93 -7.67 -1.18
CA PHE A 17 5.65 -8.37 -1.26
C PHE A 17 4.53 -7.39 -1.65
N LEU A 18 4.44 -6.25 -0.96
CA LEU A 18 3.47 -5.21 -1.30
C LEU A 18 3.75 -4.61 -2.68
N ALA A 19 5.02 -4.47 -3.07
CA ALA A 19 5.39 -4.05 -4.43
C ALA A 19 4.86 -5.01 -5.50
N SER A 20 5.02 -6.33 -5.29
CA SER A 20 4.52 -7.35 -6.21
C SER A 20 2.99 -7.35 -6.25
N ALA A 21 2.34 -7.28 -5.09
CA ALA A 21 0.89 -7.17 -4.99
C ALA A 21 0.37 -5.90 -5.70
N TYR A 22 1.11 -4.80 -5.64
CA TYR A 22 0.74 -3.56 -6.32
C TYR A 22 0.76 -3.70 -7.84
N GLU A 23 1.77 -4.35 -8.40
CA GLU A 23 1.84 -4.59 -9.84
C GLU A 23 0.69 -5.48 -10.33
N GLU A 24 0.28 -6.48 -9.54
CA GLU A 24 -0.90 -7.30 -9.84
C GLU A 24 -2.19 -6.47 -9.77
N VAL A 25 -2.39 -5.72 -8.68
CA VAL A 25 -3.55 -4.86 -8.48
C VAL A 25 -3.65 -3.81 -9.58
N ARG A 26 -2.53 -3.20 -9.98
CA ARG A 26 -2.48 -2.17 -11.03
C ARG A 26 -2.98 -2.64 -12.39
N GLN A 27 -2.96 -3.95 -12.69
CA GLN A 27 -3.56 -4.49 -13.91
C GLN A 27 -5.09 -4.44 -13.90
N HIS A 28 -5.70 -4.33 -12.72
CA HIS A 28 -7.15 -4.31 -12.52
C HIS A 28 -7.73 -2.91 -12.31
N PHE A 29 -6.90 -1.90 -12.05
CA PHE A 29 -7.32 -0.51 -11.81
C PHE A 29 -6.77 0.43 -12.88
N HIS A 30 -7.57 1.43 -13.26
CA HIS A 30 -7.17 2.43 -14.25
C HIS A 30 -6.36 3.56 -13.61
N SER A 31 -6.57 3.82 -12.31
CA SER A 31 -5.88 4.85 -11.55
C SER A 31 -4.90 4.21 -10.56
N GLU A 32 -3.67 4.75 -10.53
CA GLU A 32 -2.67 4.42 -9.52
C GLU A 32 -3.20 4.68 -8.10
N GLU A 33 -3.94 5.76 -7.90
CA GLU A 33 -4.46 6.10 -6.58
C GLU A 33 -5.50 5.09 -6.07
N GLU A 34 -6.34 4.57 -6.97
CA GLU A 34 -7.31 3.51 -6.64
C GLU A 34 -6.60 2.21 -6.28
N ALA A 35 -5.57 1.83 -7.04
CA ALA A 35 -4.75 0.66 -6.75
C ALA A 35 -4.05 0.77 -5.38
N LEU A 36 -3.44 1.92 -5.09
CA LEU A 36 -2.80 2.19 -3.80
C LEU A 36 -3.79 2.15 -2.64
N HIS A 37 -4.98 2.71 -2.83
CA HIS A 37 -6.03 2.72 -1.82
C HIS A 37 -6.58 1.32 -1.56
N TYR A 38 -6.78 0.52 -2.61
CA TYR A 38 -7.16 -0.88 -2.51
C TYR A 38 -6.15 -1.66 -1.65
N LEU A 39 -4.87 -1.52 -1.98
CA LEU A 39 -3.79 -2.21 -1.26
C LEU A 39 -3.71 -1.79 0.21
N PHE A 40 -3.91 -0.50 0.47
CA PHE A 40 -3.99 0.01 1.83
C PHE A 40 -5.15 -0.60 2.63
N LEU A 41 -6.33 -0.73 2.03
CA LEU A 41 -7.50 -1.30 2.69
C LEU A 41 -7.35 -2.81 2.94
N HIS A 42 -6.80 -3.56 1.98
CA HIS A 42 -6.76 -5.02 2.04
C HIS A 42 -5.53 -5.56 2.75
N TYR A 43 -4.36 -4.93 2.62
CA TYR A 43 -3.11 -5.42 3.24
C TYR A 43 -2.71 -4.57 4.45
N VAL A 44 -2.66 -3.24 4.28
CA VAL A 44 -2.12 -2.37 5.34
C VAL A 44 -3.05 -2.29 6.53
N LYS A 45 -4.37 -2.16 6.33
CA LYS A 45 -5.34 -2.14 7.42
C LYS A 45 -5.57 -3.52 8.06
N GLY A 46 -5.38 -4.60 7.32
CA GLY A 46 -5.63 -5.96 7.82
C GLY A 46 -4.54 -6.46 8.78
N GLU A 47 -3.28 -6.09 8.51
CA GLU A 47 -2.12 -6.71 9.16
C GLU A 47 -1.40 -5.75 10.12
N PRO A 48 -1.23 -6.08 11.42
CA PRO A 48 -0.54 -5.22 12.38
C PRO A 48 0.88 -4.82 11.98
N ILE A 49 1.61 -5.71 11.28
CA ILE A 49 2.98 -5.45 10.82
C ILE A 49 2.99 -4.32 9.81
N PHE A 50 2.09 -4.34 8.82
CA PHE A 50 2.00 -3.30 7.80
C PHE A 50 1.43 -2.00 8.37
N GLN A 51 0.50 -2.07 9.33
CA GLN A 51 0.04 -0.87 10.04
C GLN A 51 1.21 -0.15 10.74
N ASN A 52 2.04 -0.90 11.46
CA ASN A 52 3.19 -0.36 12.16
C ASN A 52 4.21 0.22 11.18
N ALA A 53 4.57 -0.54 10.14
CA ALA A 53 5.50 -0.08 9.10
C ALA A 53 5.02 1.22 8.46
N TYR A 54 3.74 1.29 8.06
CA TYR A 54 3.18 2.49 7.45
C TYR A 54 3.10 3.67 8.42
N ASN A 55 2.84 3.45 9.70
CA ASN A 55 2.83 4.54 10.71
C ASN A 55 4.23 5.12 10.96
N LEU A 56 5.27 4.30 10.83
CA LEU A 56 6.67 4.73 10.99
C LEU A 56 7.22 5.49 9.78
N LEU A 57 6.55 5.41 8.62
CA LEU A 57 6.89 6.19 7.44
C LEU A 57 6.36 7.61 7.59
N THR A 58 7.26 8.56 7.87
CA THR A 58 6.97 10.00 7.93
C THR A 58 6.85 10.61 6.54
#